data_AF-A0A4Y2UHE3-F1
#
_entry.id   AF-A0A4Y2UHE3-F1
#
_cell.length_a   1.000
_cell.length_b   1.000
_cell.length_c   1.000
_cell.angle_alpha   90.00
_cell.angle_beta   90.00
_cell.angle_gamma   90.00
#
_symmetry.space_group_name_H-M   'P 1'
#
loop_
_entity.id
_entity.type
_entity.pdbx_description
1 polymer ?
#
loop_
_entity_poly.entity_id
_entity_poly.type
_entity_poly.pdbx_seq_one_letter_code
_entity_poly.pdbx_strand_id
1 'polypeptide(L)'
;MLSRCVQQEEMDKILDEWRIYLSDEEIKEEWSVEKQPDEDVLQWKNIDAYWGNVLCLNDINIGKKRYYHLSKIVKAALCLSHGQAPVERGFSINKRMMSDRARMAQTTIVGLRLIKDSVKKENVSETVITKEVIHFYREAHSKYKAELLENESKEKKLDNVKKVPECVRKTTQDELHSLKYNVDSAHKLIDEGNKRLEAALKRKSFADVAAAQALITAGNKKLKTS
;
A
#
# COMPACT_ATOMS: atom_id res chain seq x y z
N MET A 1 -9.86 -16.25 -16.17
CA MET A 1 -10.58 -15.14 -16.83
C MET A 1 -11.73 -15.64 -17.67
N LEU A 2 -11.52 -16.62 -18.57
CA LEU A 2 -12.58 -17.13 -19.45
C LEU A 2 -13.82 -17.66 -18.71
N SER A 3 -13.65 -18.35 -17.57
CA SER A 3 -14.76 -18.84 -16.73
C SER A 3 -15.62 -17.75 -16.07
N ARG A 4 -15.19 -16.48 -16.12
CA ARG A 4 -16.01 -15.33 -15.68
C ARG A 4 -16.73 -14.64 -16.84
N CYS A 5 -16.27 -14.85 -18.08
CA CYS A 5 -16.79 -14.19 -19.27
C CYS A 5 -17.91 -14.99 -19.96
N VAL A 6 -17.93 -16.31 -19.74
CA VAL A 6 -18.90 -17.24 -20.33
C VAL A 6 -19.37 -18.21 -19.27
N GLN A 7 -20.68 -18.31 -19.10
CA GLN A 7 -21.28 -19.31 -18.22
C GLN A 7 -21.35 -20.66 -18.94
N GLN A 8 -21.28 -21.76 -18.19
CA GLN A 8 -21.33 -23.11 -18.77
C GLN A 8 -22.59 -23.33 -19.63
N GLU A 9 -23.71 -22.73 -19.23
CA GLU A 9 -25.01 -22.76 -19.92
C GLU A 9 -25.01 -22.04 -21.28
N GLU A 10 -24.04 -21.17 -21.52
CA GLU A 10 -23.89 -20.44 -22.79
C GLU A 10 -23.00 -21.19 -23.78
N MET A 11 -22.29 -22.24 -23.36
CA MET A 11 -21.31 -22.95 -24.19
C MET A 11 -21.96 -23.60 -25.41
N ASP A 12 -23.14 -24.21 -25.26
CA ASP A 12 -23.84 -24.84 -26.38
C ASP A 12 -24.24 -23.80 -27.43
N LYS A 13 -24.74 -22.63 -26.97
CA LYS A 13 -25.10 -21.51 -27.86
C LYS A 13 -23.90 -20.95 -28.61
N ILE A 14 -22.75 -20.90 -27.95
CA ILE A 14 -21.50 -20.46 -28.57
C ILE A 14 -21.03 -21.45 -29.63
N LEU A 15 -21.11 -22.75 -29.35
CA LEU A 15 -20.75 -23.78 -30.33
C LEU A 15 -21.68 -23.75 -31.54
N ASP A 16 -22.98 -23.52 -31.33
CA ASP A 16 -23.93 -23.36 -32.41
C ASP A 16 -23.65 -22.09 -33.24
N GLU A 17 -23.43 -20.94 -32.59
CA GLU A 17 -23.03 -19.71 -33.28
C GLU A 17 -21.70 -19.88 -34.04
N TRP A 18 -20.73 -20.63 -33.51
CA TRP A 18 -19.48 -20.93 -34.18
C TRP A 18 -19.66 -21.79 -35.43
N ARG A 19 -20.54 -22.80 -35.38
CA ARG A 19 -20.88 -23.63 -36.55
C ARG A 19 -21.55 -22.81 -37.65
N ILE A 20 -22.45 -21.90 -37.26
CA ILE A 20 -23.09 -20.96 -38.17
C ILE A 20 -22.03 -20.06 -38.81
N TYR A 21 -21.13 -19.48 -38.00
CA TYR A 21 -20.03 -18.64 -38.48
C TYR A 21 -19.16 -19.34 -39.53
N LEU A 22 -18.83 -20.63 -39.34
CA LEU A 22 -18.02 -21.39 -40.30
C LEU A 22 -18.69 -21.60 -41.66
N SER A 23 -20.03 -21.48 -41.72
CA SER A 23 -20.83 -21.71 -42.92
C SER A 23 -21.50 -20.43 -43.43
N ASP A 24 -21.18 -19.26 -42.86
CA ASP A 24 -21.84 -17.99 -43.20
C ASP A 24 -21.22 -17.37 -44.45
N GLU A 25 -21.96 -17.44 -45.56
CA GLU A 25 -21.58 -16.89 -46.87
C GLU A 25 -21.51 -15.36 -46.88
N GLU A 26 -22.10 -14.65 -45.91
CA GLU A 26 -21.98 -13.19 -45.80
C GLU A 26 -20.59 -12.75 -45.34
N ILE A 27 -19.77 -13.67 -44.80
CA ILE A 27 -18.43 -13.38 -44.34
C ILE A 27 -17.47 -13.38 -45.52
N LYS A 28 -16.99 -12.18 -45.88
CA LYS A 28 -16.14 -11.98 -47.06
C LYS A 28 -14.66 -12.19 -46.73
N GLU A 29 -13.95 -12.90 -47.60
CA GLU A 29 -12.50 -13.06 -47.54
C GLU A 29 -11.75 -11.70 -47.58
N GLU A 30 -12.33 -10.71 -48.26
CA GLU A 30 -11.87 -9.32 -48.33
C GLU A 30 -11.79 -8.62 -46.96
N TRP A 31 -12.44 -9.15 -45.93
CA TRP A 31 -12.32 -8.63 -44.56
C TRP A 31 -11.02 -9.07 -43.88
N SER A 32 -10.45 -10.20 -44.29
CA SER A 32 -9.18 -10.71 -43.76
C SER A 32 -7.96 -10.24 -44.54
N VAL A 33 -8.12 -9.93 -45.83
CA VAL A 33 -7.01 -9.66 -46.74
C VAL A 33 -7.28 -8.41 -47.56
N GLU A 34 -6.25 -7.59 -47.74
CA GLU A 34 -6.22 -6.53 -48.74
C GLU A 34 -5.32 -6.97 -49.91
N LYS A 35 -5.88 -6.94 -51.13
CA LYS A 35 -5.12 -7.18 -52.35
C LYS A 35 -4.66 -5.83 -52.88
N GLN A 36 -3.35 -5.60 -52.91
CA GLN A 36 -2.82 -4.42 -53.59
C GLN A 36 -2.83 -4.65 -55.11
N PRO A 37 -3.16 -3.64 -55.92
CA PRO A 37 -3.31 -3.80 -57.36
C PRO A 37 -2.00 -4.06 -58.12
N ASP A 38 -0.83 -3.85 -57.51
CA ASP A 38 0.48 -3.89 -58.19
C ASP A 38 1.46 -4.97 -57.69
N GLU A 39 1.13 -5.71 -56.63
CA GLU A 39 1.99 -6.78 -56.11
C GLU A 39 1.14 -7.99 -55.70
N ASP A 40 1.59 -9.21 -56.04
CA ASP A 40 1.03 -10.49 -55.57
C ASP A 40 1.21 -10.71 -54.04
N VAL A 41 1.42 -9.65 -53.27
CA VAL A 41 1.66 -9.67 -51.83
C VAL A 41 0.33 -9.49 -51.12
N LEU A 42 -0.17 -10.58 -50.50
CA LEU A 42 -1.31 -10.52 -49.58
C LEU A 42 -0.92 -9.76 -48.32
N GLN A 43 -1.63 -8.67 -48.04
CA GLN A 43 -1.53 -7.97 -46.76
C GLN A 43 -2.72 -8.35 -45.86
N TRP A 44 -2.42 -8.95 -44.71
CA TRP A 44 -3.44 -9.31 -43.71
C TRP A 44 -3.94 -8.04 -43.00
N LYS A 45 -5.27 -7.91 -42.92
CA LYS A 45 -5.92 -6.83 -42.19
C LYS A 45 -5.85 -7.08 -40.68
N ASN A 46 -6.04 -6.01 -39.91
CA ASN A 46 -6.07 -6.08 -38.45
C ASN A 46 -7.19 -7.04 -37.99
N ILE A 47 -6.84 -7.98 -37.11
CA ILE A 47 -7.77 -9.01 -36.59
C ILE A 47 -8.98 -8.41 -35.84
N ASP A 48 -8.79 -7.28 -35.15
CA ASP A 48 -9.88 -6.56 -34.47
C ASP A 48 -10.84 -5.95 -35.48
N ALA A 49 -10.34 -5.47 -36.62
CA ALA A 49 -11.17 -4.93 -37.69
C ALA A 49 -11.99 -6.04 -38.36
N TYR A 50 -11.37 -7.20 -38.62
CA TYR A 50 -12.07 -8.40 -39.14
C TYR A 50 -13.22 -8.81 -38.21
N TRP A 51 -12.93 -9.07 -36.94
CA TRP A 51 -13.97 -9.47 -35.98
C TRP A 51 -14.96 -8.34 -35.69
N GLY A 52 -14.54 -7.08 -35.81
CA GLY A 52 -15.44 -5.93 -35.76
C GLY A 52 -16.53 -6.01 -36.84
N ASN A 53 -16.17 -6.37 -38.08
CA ASN A 53 -17.13 -6.54 -39.17
C ASN A 53 -18.04 -7.76 -38.95
N VAL A 54 -17.47 -8.91 -38.61
CA VAL A 54 -18.22 -10.15 -38.35
C VAL A 54 -19.24 -9.96 -37.22
N LEU A 55 -18.80 -9.40 -36.09
CA LEU A 55 -19.66 -9.16 -34.93
C LEU A 55 -20.62 -7.97 -35.14
N CYS A 56 -20.46 -7.19 -36.21
CA CYS A 56 -21.41 -6.16 -36.59
C CYS A 56 -22.64 -6.70 -37.31
N LEU A 57 -22.58 -7.92 -37.87
CA LEU A 57 -23.68 -8.56 -38.55
C LEU A 57 -24.88 -8.76 -37.62
N ASN A 58 -26.06 -8.43 -38.14
CA ASN A 58 -27.33 -8.60 -37.46
C ASN A 58 -28.11 -9.74 -38.11
N ASP A 59 -28.92 -10.42 -37.29
CA ASP A 59 -29.92 -11.35 -37.78
C ASP A 59 -30.97 -10.57 -38.57
N ILE A 60 -31.17 -10.97 -39.83
CA ILE A 60 -32.09 -10.34 -40.79
C ILE A 60 -33.52 -10.33 -40.25
N ASN A 61 -33.89 -11.31 -39.42
CA ASN A 61 -35.27 -11.51 -38.97
C ASN A 61 -35.57 -10.83 -37.63
N ILE A 62 -34.55 -10.58 -36.81
CA ILE A 62 -34.72 -10.21 -35.39
C ILE A 62 -34.07 -8.85 -35.07
N GLY A 63 -33.18 -8.34 -35.93
CA GLY A 63 -32.44 -7.10 -35.70
C GLY A 63 -31.45 -7.17 -34.53
N LYS A 64 -31.25 -8.36 -33.95
CA LYS A 64 -30.27 -8.63 -32.91
C LYS A 64 -28.94 -9.03 -33.52
N LYS A 65 -27.86 -8.90 -32.75
CA LYS A 65 -26.52 -9.35 -33.16
C LYS A 65 -26.53 -10.85 -33.46
N ARG A 66 -26.07 -11.22 -34.65
CA ARG A 66 -26.07 -12.61 -35.12
C ARG A 66 -25.17 -13.50 -34.26
N TYR A 67 -24.03 -12.95 -33.84
CA TYR A 67 -22.98 -13.65 -33.08
C TYR A 67 -22.85 -13.11 -31.66
N TYR A 68 -23.95 -13.06 -30.90
CA TYR A 68 -23.94 -12.42 -29.59
C TYR A 68 -23.07 -13.18 -28.58
N HIS A 69 -23.26 -14.49 -28.43
CA HIS A 69 -22.53 -15.26 -27.43
C HIS A 69 -21.07 -15.47 -27.86
N LEU A 70 -20.83 -15.74 -29.15
CA LEU A 70 -19.50 -15.85 -29.75
C LEU A 70 -18.69 -14.56 -29.56
N SER A 71 -19.35 -13.39 -29.64
CA SER A 71 -18.68 -12.10 -29.41
C SER A 71 -17.99 -12.02 -28.05
N LYS A 72 -18.55 -12.67 -27.02
CA LYS A 72 -18.00 -12.65 -25.66
C LYS A 72 -16.65 -13.37 -25.61
N ILE A 73 -16.55 -14.55 -26.23
CA ILE A 73 -15.29 -15.32 -26.30
C ILE A 73 -14.27 -14.62 -27.16
N VAL A 74 -14.66 -14.19 -28.37
CA VAL A 74 -13.74 -13.54 -29.31
C VAL A 74 -13.12 -12.30 -28.67
N LYS A 75 -13.93 -11.43 -28.07
CA LYS A 75 -13.43 -10.24 -27.37
C LYS A 75 -12.54 -10.60 -26.19
N ALA A 76 -12.93 -11.61 -25.40
CA ALA A 76 -12.10 -12.06 -24.29
C ALA A 76 -10.74 -12.57 -24.80
N ALA A 77 -10.72 -13.39 -25.84
CA ALA A 77 -9.50 -13.95 -26.44
C ALA A 77 -8.58 -12.86 -27.00
N LEU A 78 -9.12 -11.89 -27.74
CA LEU A 78 -8.35 -10.77 -28.31
C LEU A 78 -7.86 -9.77 -27.26
N CYS A 79 -8.53 -9.69 -26.11
CA CYS A 79 -8.11 -8.85 -24.98
C CYS A 79 -7.09 -9.54 -24.05
N LEU A 80 -6.81 -10.83 -24.23
CA LEU A 80 -5.76 -11.50 -23.46
C LEU A 80 -4.40 -11.06 -24.00
N SER A 81 -3.66 -10.32 -23.17
CA SER A 81 -2.27 -9.97 -23.45
C SER A 81 -1.45 -11.24 -23.71
N HIS A 82 -0.95 -11.42 -24.94
CA HIS A 82 -0.12 -12.57 -25.33
C HIS A 82 1.29 -12.58 -24.69
N GLY A 83 1.57 -11.70 -23.72
CA GLY A 83 2.85 -11.67 -23.02
C GLY A 83 2.90 -10.62 -21.90
N GLN A 84 4.08 -10.44 -21.32
CA GLN A 84 4.34 -9.43 -20.28
C GLN A 84 4.73 -8.05 -20.85
N ALA A 85 4.79 -7.90 -22.18
CA ALA A 85 5.22 -6.67 -22.84
C ALA A 85 4.44 -5.40 -22.40
N PRO A 86 3.10 -5.44 -22.16
CA PRO A 86 2.40 -4.27 -21.61
C PRO A 86 2.84 -3.90 -20.19
N VAL A 87 3.14 -4.91 -19.36
CA VAL A 87 3.62 -4.73 -17.98
C VAL A 87 5.04 -4.17 -17.99
N GLU A 88 5.92 -4.73 -18.81
CA GLU A 88 7.31 -4.25 -19.01
C GLU A 88 7.34 -2.82 -19.56
N ARG A 89 6.46 -2.51 -20.52
CA ARG A 89 6.26 -1.14 -21.00
C ARG A 89 5.81 -0.23 -19.85
N GLY A 90 4.90 -0.69 -19.00
CA GLY A 90 4.49 0.02 -17.78
C GLY A 90 5.67 0.35 -16.87
N PHE A 91 6.57 -0.60 -16.62
CA PHE A 91 7.80 -0.37 -15.85
C PHE A 91 8.72 0.66 -16.52
N SER A 92 8.93 0.55 -17.83
CA SER A 92 9.76 1.50 -18.57
C SER A 92 9.22 2.93 -18.49
N ILE A 93 7.91 3.13 -18.69
CA ILE A 93 7.32 4.48 -18.62
C ILE A 93 7.33 5.01 -17.17
N ASN A 94 7.24 4.14 -16.16
CA ASN A 94 7.30 4.54 -14.74
C ASN A 94 8.73 4.66 -14.19
N LYS A 95 9.75 4.30 -14.96
CA LYS A 95 11.15 4.21 -14.51
C LYS A 95 11.65 5.48 -13.81
N ARG A 96 11.26 6.66 -14.31
CA ARG A 96 11.64 7.95 -13.70
C ARG A 96 11.04 8.17 -12.31
N MET A 97 9.81 7.71 -12.06
CA MET A 97 9.15 7.85 -10.75
C MET A 97 9.64 6.81 -9.73
N MET A 98 10.40 5.82 -10.19
CA MET A 98 11.04 4.79 -9.39
C MET A 98 12.48 5.13 -9.01
N SER A 99 13.10 6.15 -9.63
CA SER A 99 14.49 6.52 -9.35
C SER A 99 14.60 7.38 -8.09
N ASP A 100 15.71 7.26 -7.36
CA ASP A 100 15.88 7.85 -6.01
C ASP A 100 15.59 9.34 -5.93
N ARG A 101 15.97 10.11 -6.96
CA ARG A 101 15.76 11.57 -7.00
C ARG A 101 14.29 11.98 -7.18
N ALA A 102 13.46 11.11 -7.76
CA ALA A 102 12.07 11.41 -8.09
C ALA A 102 11.11 10.31 -7.58
N ARG A 103 11.54 9.58 -6.53
CA ARG A 103 10.82 8.42 -6.02
C ARG A 103 9.48 8.85 -5.45
N MET A 104 8.40 8.34 -6.03
CA MET A 104 7.04 8.60 -5.57
C MET A 104 6.49 7.38 -4.83
N ALA A 105 5.55 7.60 -3.91
CA ALA A 105 4.82 6.50 -3.30
C ALA A 105 3.96 5.77 -4.34
N GLN A 106 3.79 4.46 -4.18
CA GLN A 106 3.06 3.64 -5.15
C GLN A 106 1.62 4.11 -5.38
N THR A 107 0.92 4.54 -4.32
CA THR A 107 -0.43 5.12 -4.40
C THR A 107 -0.46 6.36 -5.29
N THR A 108 0.55 7.23 -5.19
CA THR A 108 0.68 8.42 -6.03
C THR A 108 0.90 8.06 -7.49
N ILE A 109 1.74 7.06 -7.78
CA ILE A 109 2.00 6.61 -9.15
C ILE A 109 0.75 6.01 -9.78
N VAL A 110 0.01 5.20 -9.01
CA VAL A 110 -1.28 4.64 -9.45
C VAL A 110 -2.26 5.77 -9.76
N GLY A 111 -2.40 6.75 -8.87
CA GLY A 111 -3.28 7.90 -9.08
C GLY A 111 -2.92 8.71 -10.33
N LEU A 112 -1.64 9.04 -10.50
CA LEU A 112 -1.15 9.76 -11.69
C LEU A 112 -1.35 8.96 -12.98
N ARG A 113 -1.22 7.63 -12.91
CA ARG A 113 -1.48 6.76 -14.07
C ARG A 113 -2.93 6.75 -14.48
N LEU A 114 -3.84 6.58 -13.53
CA LEU A 114 -5.27 6.62 -13.80
C LEU A 114 -5.67 7.93 -14.49
N ILE A 115 -5.18 9.06 -13.99
CA ILE A 115 -5.45 10.37 -14.59
C ILE A 115 -4.85 10.46 -16.00
N LYS A 116 -3.57 10.11 -16.16
CA LYS A 116 -2.88 10.20 -17.46
C LYS A 116 -3.52 9.30 -18.52
N ASP A 117 -3.87 8.07 -18.16
CA ASP A 117 -4.45 7.11 -19.08
C ASP A 117 -5.88 7.52 -19.47
N SER A 118 -6.65 8.10 -18.52
CA SER A 118 -7.96 8.69 -18.80
C SER A 118 -7.84 9.88 -19.76
N VAL A 119 -6.92 10.81 -19.50
CA VAL A 119 -6.62 11.96 -20.37
C VAL A 119 -6.18 11.52 -21.76
N LYS A 120 -5.41 10.43 -21.88
CA LYS A 120 -4.95 9.92 -23.18
C LYS A 120 -6.08 9.31 -24.01
N LYS A 121 -7.10 8.76 -23.36
CA LYS A 121 -8.26 8.14 -24.02
C LYS A 121 -9.23 9.19 -24.58
N GLU A 122 -9.31 10.34 -23.93
CA GLU A 122 -10.15 11.47 -24.33
C GLU A 122 -9.40 12.43 -25.25
N ASN A 123 -10.08 13.03 -26.23
CA ASN A 123 -9.52 14.13 -27.02
C ASN A 123 -9.54 15.44 -26.20
N VAL A 124 -8.63 15.55 -25.23
CA VAL A 124 -8.63 16.65 -24.24
C VAL A 124 -8.43 18.03 -24.86
N SER A 125 -7.93 18.11 -26.10
CA SER A 125 -7.89 19.37 -26.86
C SER A 125 -9.26 20.00 -27.12
N GLU A 126 -10.35 19.22 -27.12
CA GLU A 126 -11.72 19.71 -27.34
C GLU A 126 -12.53 19.87 -26.04
N THR A 127 -12.04 19.36 -24.92
CA THR A 127 -12.76 19.46 -23.64
C THR A 127 -12.71 20.89 -23.09
N VAL A 128 -13.83 21.60 -23.20
CA VAL A 128 -14.01 22.92 -22.59
C VAL A 128 -14.03 22.77 -21.07
N ILE A 129 -13.07 23.38 -20.38
CA ILE A 129 -13.05 23.42 -18.91
C ILE A 129 -14.20 24.33 -18.45
N THR A 130 -15.30 23.72 -18.04
CA THR A 130 -16.47 24.46 -17.53
C THR A 130 -16.22 24.97 -16.11
N LYS A 131 -16.98 26.00 -15.71
CA LYS A 131 -16.92 26.56 -14.35
C LYS A 131 -17.26 25.52 -13.28
N GLU A 132 -18.11 24.55 -13.61
CA GLU A 132 -18.50 23.44 -12.74
C GLU A 132 -17.32 22.51 -12.45
N VAL A 133 -16.55 22.12 -13.48
CA VAL A 133 -15.34 21.30 -13.30
C VAL A 133 -14.33 22.01 -12.39
N ILE A 134 -14.15 23.33 -12.57
CA ILE A 134 -13.28 24.14 -11.70
C ILE A 134 -13.81 24.15 -10.26
N HIS A 135 -15.13 24.27 -10.08
CA HIS A 135 -15.76 24.25 -8.76
C HIS A 135 -15.56 22.90 -8.06
N PHE A 136 -15.85 21.79 -8.75
CA PHE A 136 -15.64 20.43 -8.22
C PHE A 136 -14.19 20.18 -7.83
N TYR A 137 -13.23 20.59 -8.66
CA TYR A 137 -11.82 20.46 -8.33
C TYR A 137 -11.45 21.23 -7.06
N ARG A 138 -11.92 22.48 -6.94
CA ARG A 138 -11.67 23.31 -5.74
C ARG A 138 -12.26 22.69 -4.49
N GLU A 139 -13.46 22.13 -4.58
CA GLU A 139 -14.12 21.46 -3.46
C GLU A 139 -13.36 20.19 -3.05
N ALA A 140 -13.00 19.33 -4.00
CA ALA A 140 -12.22 18.12 -3.76
C ALA A 140 -10.85 18.45 -3.13
N HIS A 141 -10.16 19.47 -3.65
CA HIS A 141 -8.89 19.92 -3.09
C HIS A 141 -9.05 20.51 -1.69
N SER A 142 -10.14 21.24 -1.42
CA SER A 142 -10.44 21.77 -0.08
C SER A 142 -10.66 20.65 0.93
N LYS A 143 -11.43 19.62 0.56
CA LYS A 143 -11.65 18.41 1.39
C LYS A 143 -10.33 17.69 1.67
N TYR A 144 -9.53 17.45 0.65
CA TYR A 144 -8.20 16.84 0.80
C TYR A 144 -7.31 17.64 1.76
N LYS A 145 -7.27 18.98 1.61
CA LYS A 145 -6.47 19.85 2.48
C LYS A 145 -6.98 19.83 3.93
N ALA A 146 -8.29 19.78 4.14
CA ALA A 146 -8.88 19.66 5.47
C ALA A 146 -8.50 18.32 6.13
N GLU A 147 -8.57 17.22 5.39
CA GLU A 147 -8.17 15.89 5.87
C GLU A 147 -6.67 15.83 6.22
N LEU A 148 -5.82 16.46 5.39
CA LEU A 148 -4.39 16.55 5.66
C LEU A 148 -4.10 17.28 6.97
N LEU A 149 -4.75 18.43 7.20
CA LEU A 149 -4.60 19.21 8.44
C LEU A 149 -5.11 18.44 9.66
N GLU A 150 -6.22 17.71 9.50
CA GLU A 150 -6.76 16.87 10.57
C GLU A 150 -5.78 15.75 10.93
N ASN A 151 -5.21 15.07 9.93
CA ASN A 151 -4.23 14.01 10.14
C ASN A 151 -2.93 14.53 10.78
N GLU A 152 -2.40 15.67 10.32
CA GLU A 152 -1.25 16.32 10.96
C GLU A 152 -1.54 16.69 12.42
N SER A 153 -2.77 17.14 12.73
CA SER A 153 -3.16 17.47 14.10
C SER A 153 -3.24 16.23 14.99
N LYS A 154 -3.70 15.10 14.45
CA LYS A 154 -3.76 13.80 15.15
C LYS A 154 -2.36 13.27 15.41
N GLU A 155 -1.46 13.35 14.42
CA GLU A 155 -0.05 12.96 14.59
C GLU A 155 0.67 13.80 15.65
N LYS A 156 0.49 15.13 15.62
CA LYS A 156 1.06 16.04 16.64
C LYS A 156 0.53 15.73 18.05
N LYS A 157 -0.74 15.37 18.19
CA LYS A 157 -1.33 14.95 19.48
C LYS A 157 -0.72 13.62 19.96
N LEU A 158 -0.53 12.65 19.07
CA LEU A 158 0.14 11.39 19.38
C LEU A 158 1.62 11.59 19.77
N ASP A 159 2.34 12.48 19.09
CA ASP A 159 3.72 12.79 19.42
C ASP A 159 3.85 13.56 20.74
N ASN A 160 2.92 14.45 21.05
CA ASN A 160 2.89 15.16 22.34
C ASN A 160 2.58 14.22 23.51
N VAL A 161 1.76 13.18 23.31
CA VAL A 161 1.52 12.14 24.33
C VAL A 161 2.74 11.23 24.53
N LYS A 162 3.54 11.00 23.47
CA LYS A 162 4.80 10.24 23.57
C LYS A 162 5.95 11.07 24.18
N LYS A 163 5.90 12.40 24.05
CA LYS A 163 6.80 13.33 24.71
C LYS A 163 6.34 13.64 26.14
N VAL A 164 6.47 12.65 27.03
CA VAL A 164 6.77 12.99 28.43
C VAL A 164 8.01 13.90 28.39
N PRO A 165 8.00 15.10 28.98
CA PRO A 165 9.10 16.04 28.83
C PRO A 165 10.39 15.35 29.29
N GLU A 166 11.41 15.33 28.42
CA GLU A 166 12.71 14.70 28.69
C GLU A 166 13.34 15.24 30.00
N CYS A 167 12.98 16.46 30.38
CA CYS A 167 13.30 17.11 31.66
C CYS A 167 12.76 16.34 32.88
N VAL A 168 11.52 15.81 32.82
CA VAL A 168 10.89 15.06 33.92
C VAL A 168 11.48 13.65 34.04
N ARG A 169 11.89 13.04 32.92
CA ARG A 169 12.58 11.73 32.93
C ARG A 169 14.00 11.81 33.49
N LYS A 170 14.76 12.87 33.18
CA LYS A 170 16.12 13.05 33.73
C LYS A 170 16.10 13.29 35.23
N THR A 171 15.25 14.19 35.71
CA THR A 171 15.09 14.48 37.15
C THR A 171 14.67 13.24 37.95
N THR A 172 13.66 12.51 37.48
CA THR A 172 13.24 11.25 38.15
C THR A 172 14.30 10.16 38.11
N GLN A 173 15.11 10.07 37.05
CA GLN A 173 16.19 9.10 36.95
C GLN A 173 17.39 9.44 37.86
N ASP A 174 17.73 10.73 37.98
CA ASP A 174 18.80 11.20 38.87
C ASP A 174 18.41 11.03 40.36
N GLU A 175 17.15 11.33 40.69
CA GLU A 175 16.59 11.10 42.03
C GLU A 175 16.62 9.60 42.39
N LEU A 176 16.17 8.72 41.47
CA LEU A 176 16.25 7.27 41.67
C LEU A 176 17.68 6.76 41.84
N HIS A 177 18.64 7.30 41.08
CA HIS A 177 20.04 6.92 41.19
C HIS A 177 20.63 7.37 42.55
N SER A 178 20.32 8.60 42.98
CA SER A 178 20.76 9.12 44.29
C SER A 178 20.17 8.31 45.45
N LEU A 179 18.89 7.93 45.35
CA LEU A 179 18.20 7.16 46.37
C LEU A 179 18.76 5.74 46.46
N LYS A 180 18.99 5.10 45.31
CA LYS A 180 19.63 3.77 45.25
C LYS A 180 21.03 3.78 45.87
N TYR A 181 21.84 4.80 45.59
CA TYR A 181 23.16 4.94 46.19
C TYR A 181 23.09 5.08 47.73
N ASN A 182 22.12 5.85 48.23
CA ASN A 182 21.92 6.04 49.66
C ASN A 182 21.52 4.73 50.36
N VAL A 183 20.61 3.97 49.75
CA VAL A 183 20.16 2.65 50.22
C VAL A 183 21.34 1.66 50.23
N ASP A 184 22.10 1.56 49.14
CA ASP A 184 23.26 0.65 49.06
C ASP A 184 24.35 1.01 50.09
N SER A 185 24.59 2.31 50.31
CA SER A 185 25.54 2.77 51.33
C SER A 185 25.06 2.45 52.74
N ALA A 186 23.76 2.55 53.02
CA ALA A 186 23.21 2.22 54.33
C ALA A 186 23.27 0.70 54.60
N HIS A 187 22.97 -0.13 53.59
CA HIS A 187 23.13 -1.58 53.70
C HIS A 187 24.57 -1.99 54.01
N LYS A 188 25.56 -1.41 53.32
CA LYS A 188 26.99 -1.68 53.61
C LYS A 188 27.37 -1.36 55.06
N LEU A 189 26.83 -0.28 55.64
CA LEU A 189 27.08 0.07 57.05
C LEU A 189 26.45 -0.92 58.02
N ILE A 190 25.24 -1.40 57.70
CA ILE A 190 24.53 -2.41 58.49
C ILE A 190 25.26 -3.76 58.40
N ASP A 191 25.67 -4.18 57.21
CA ASP A 191 26.37 -5.45 57.01
C ASP A 191 27.74 -5.46 57.70
N GLU A 192 28.52 -4.38 57.56
CA GLU A 192 29.80 -4.23 58.26
C GLU A 192 29.60 -4.16 59.78
N GLY A 193 28.57 -3.44 60.24
CA GLY A 193 28.17 -3.39 61.64
C GLY A 193 27.83 -4.78 62.19
N ASN A 194 27.04 -5.56 61.47
CA ASN A 194 26.67 -6.93 61.85
C ASN A 194 27.89 -7.86 61.88
N LYS A 195 28.77 -7.78 60.88
CA LYS A 195 30.00 -8.58 60.84
C LYS A 195 30.94 -8.25 62.02
N ARG A 196 31.07 -6.97 62.36
CA ARG A 196 31.85 -6.53 63.53
C ARG A 196 31.20 -6.95 64.84
N LEU A 197 29.87 -6.91 64.92
CA LEU A 197 29.13 -7.36 66.10
C LEU A 197 29.37 -8.85 66.35
N GLU A 198 29.27 -9.70 65.32
CA GLU A 198 29.57 -11.13 65.45
C GLU A 198 31.01 -11.39 65.91
N ALA A 199 31.98 -10.66 65.33
CA ALA A 199 33.39 -10.79 65.72
C ALA A 199 33.64 -10.31 67.17
N ALA A 200 33.01 -9.21 67.58
CA ALA A 200 33.11 -8.65 68.92
C ALA A 200 32.48 -9.56 69.99
N LEU A 201 31.33 -10.16 69.67
CA LEU A 201 30.67 -11.15 70.52
C LEU A 201 31.54 -12.40 70.73
N LYS A 202 32.21 -12.89 69.67
CA LYS A 202 33.18 -14.00 69.77
C LYS A 202 34.39 -13.64 70.66
N ARG A 203 34.85 -12.39 70.60
CA ARG A 203 36.00 -11.88 71.38
C ARG A 203 35.63 -11.37 72.78
N LYS A 204 34.34 -11.33 73.13
CA LYS A 204 33.81 -10.76 74.39
C LYS A 204 34.28 -9.32 74.67
N SER A 205 34.50 -8.53 73.63
CA SER A 205 34.96 -7.14 73.74
C SER A 205 33.77 -6.18 73.71
N PHE A 206 33.43 -5.61 74.86
CA PHE A 206 32.29 -4.69 74.97
C PHE A 206 32.51 -3.37 74.21
N ALA A 207 33.75 -2.90 74.13
CA ALA A 207 34.11 -1.71 73.36
C ALA A 207 33.86 -1.89 71.86
N ASP A 208 34.19 -3.07 71.31
CA ASP A 208 33.96 -3.38 69.90
C ASP A 208 32.47 -3.60 69.59
N VAL A 209 31.70 -4.12 70.55
CA VAL A 209 30.23 -4.20 70.46
C VAL A 209 29.61 -2.81 70.35
N ALA A 210 30.06 -1.85 71.17
CA ALA A 210 29.57 -0.47 71.10
C ALA A 210 29.87 0.19 69.75
N ALA A 211 31.07 -0.04 69.20
CA ALA A 211 31.46 0.47 67.88
C ALA A 211 30.63 -0.16 66.75
N ALA A 212 30.36 -1.48 66.81
CA ALA A 212 29.50 -2.17 65.86
C ALA A 212 28.05 -1.66 65.90
N GLN A 213 27.50 -1.45 67.10
CA GLN A 213 26.16 -0.91 67.29
C GLN A 213 26.01 0.53 66.76
N ALA A 214 27.06 1.35 66.88
CA ALA A 214 27.08 2.69 66.32
C ALA A 214 26.96 2.68 64.78
N LEU A 215 27.62 1.74 64.10
CA LEU A 215 27.53 1.57 62.64
C LEU A 215 26.13 1.14 62.18
N ILE A 216 25.52 0.18 62.88
CA ILE A 216 24.14 -0.28 62.61
C ILE A 216 23.16 0.88 62.81
N THR A 217 23.33 1.66 63.88
CA THR A 217 22.48 2.81 64.18
C THR A 217 22.62 3.91 63.12
N ALA A 218 23.85 4.17 62.65
CA ALA A 218 24.11 5.13 61.58
C ALA A 218 23.48 4.70 60.24
N GLY A 219 23.60 3.42 59.88
CA GLY A 219 22.94 2.84 58.70
C GLY A 219 21.42 2.94 58.77
N ASN A 220 20.81 2.57 59.90
CA ASN A 220 19.36 2.68 60.11
C ASN A 220 18.86 4.13 60.08
N LYS A 221 19.65 5.08 60.62
CA LYS A 221 19.32 6.52 60.51
C LYS A 221 19.33 6.98 59.06
N LYS A 222 20.31 6.52 58.27
CA LYS A 222 20.42 6.85 56.84
C LYS A 222 19.27 6.28 56.00
N LEU A 223 18.77 5.08 56.33
CA LEU A 223 17.56 4.50 55.71
C LEU A 223 16.29 5.29 56.04
N LYS A 224 16.16 5.84 57.26
CA LYS A 224 14.98 6.64 57.64
C LYS A 224 14.93 8.03 56.97
N THR A 225 16.06 8.52 56.50
CA THR A 225 16.19 9.84 55.84
C THR A 225 16.28 9.75 54.31
N SER A 226 16.35 8.53 53.77
CA SER A 226 16.31 8.25 52.32
C SER A 226 14.86 8.08 51.90
#